data_AF-A0AA36CHA7-F1
#
_entry.id   AF-A0AA36CHA7-F1
#
_cell.length_a   1.000
_cell.length_b   1.000
_cell.length_c   1.000
_cell.angle_alpha   90.00
_cell.angle_beta   90.00
_cell.angle_gamma   90.00
#
_symmetry.space_group_name_H-M   'P 1'
#
loop_
_entity.id
_entity.type
_entity.pdbx_description
1 polymer ?
#
loop_
_entity_poly.entity_id
_entity_poly.type
_entity_poly.pdbx_seq_one_letter_code
_entity_poly.pdbx_strand_id
1 'polypeptide(L)'
;EPPLIIPVLSQFPCDWCLESNECVDGKLTEDKCRQQNFINGIARKGQSSRQGPNHCPYIKAPHGKMFVGVGEKRNVSVKVANLEPSDHAVPMLIPHRATLYEKRGTHFVDDDTSLFYFSCDEMRFNQPELKMISGTAPWTLQ
;
A
#
# COMPACT_ATOMS: atom_id res chain seq x y z
N GLU A 1 4.99 9.62 -12.93
CA GLU A 1 3.60 9.81 -12.51
C GLU A 1 3.58 10.72 -11.29
N PRO A 2 2.68 11.72 -11.21
CA PRO A 2 2.49 12.43 -9.95
C PRO A 2 1.90 11.45 -8.92
N PRO A 3 2.26 11.58 -7.63
CA PRO A 3 1.72 10.69 -6.61
C PRO A 3 0.21 10.91 -6.54
N LEU A 4 -0.53 9.83 -6.24
CA LEU A 4 -1.93 9.85 -5.87
C LEU A 4 -2.20 11.13 -5.04
N ILE A 5 -2.99 12.06 -5.58
CA ILE A 5 -3.41 13.24 -4.83
C ILE A 5 -4.21 12.69 -3.65
N ILE A 6 -3.59 12.66 -2.47
CA ILE A 6 -4.30 12.28 -1.26
C ILE A 6 -5.38 13.35 -1.09
N PRO A 7 -6.68 13.00 -1.03
CA PRO A 7 -7.76 13.98 -1.04
C PRO A 7 -7.64 15.04 0.06
N VAL A 8 -6.99 14.71 1.19
CA VAL A 8 -6.72 15.64 2.29
C VAL A 8 -5.69 16.74 1.96
N LEU A 9 -4.92 16.61 0.89
CA LEU A 9 -4.02 17.67 0.40
C LEU A 9 -4.73 18.65 -0.55
N SER A 10 -6.01 18.39 -0.84
CA SER A 10 -6.83 19.25 -1.67
C SER A 10 -7.14 20.60 -1.00
N GLN A 11 -7.39 21.62 -1.81
CA GLN A 11 -7.93 22.90 -1.33
C GLN A 11 -9.40 22.80 -0.92
N PHE A 12 -10.07 21.69 -1.24
CA PHE A 12 -11.40 21.38 -0.73
C PHE A 12 -11.29 20.87 0.71
N PRO A 13 -12.13 21.38 1.65
CA PRO A 13 -12.05 21.02 3.05
C PRO A 13 -12.67 19.64 3.28
N CYS A 14 -11.92 18.60 2.94
CA CYS A 14 -12.34 17.23 3.12
C CYS A 14 -11.42 16.49 4.09
N ASP A 15 -12.01 15.64 4.93
CA ASP A 15 -11.31 14.76 5.84
C ASP A 15 -11.38 13.32 5.32
N TRP A 16 -10.42 12.49 5.71
CA TRP A 16 -10.31 11.11 5.25
C TRP A 16 -10.61 10.14 6.37
N CYS A 17 -11.67 9.36 6.20
CA CYS A 17 -12.02 8.25 7.08
C CYS A 17 -11.12 7.04 6.77
N LEU A 18 -10.33 6.57 7.74
CA LEU A 18 -9.32 5.54 7.49
C LEU A 18 -9.91 4.15 7.22
N GLU A 19 -10.96 3.76 7.95
CA GLU A 19 -11.53 2.42 7.84
C GLU A 19 -12.45 2.29 6.62
N SER A 20 -13.28 3.31 6.35
CA SER A 20 -14.16 3.32 5.17
C SER A 20 -13.43 3.67 3.87
N ASN A 21 -12.19 4.19 3.95
CA ASN A 21 -11.40 4.61 2.79
C ASN A 21 -12.14 5.66 1.92
N GLU A 22 -12.79 6.62 2.59
CA GLU A 22 -13.63 7.64 1.98
C GLU A 22 -13.20 9.05 2.37
N CYS A 23 -13.31 9.95 1.39
CA CYS A 23 -13.13 11.38 1.56
C CYS A 23 -14.50 12.02 1.85
N VAL A 24 -14.64 12.66 3.01
CA VAL A 24 -15.88 13.28 3.46
C VAL A 24 -15.70 14.77 3.66
N ASP A 25 -16.77 15.56 3.47
CA ASP A 25 -16.72 16.99 3.79
C ASP A 25 -16.36 17.19 5.27
N GLY A 26 -15.45 18.11 5.56
CA GLY A 26 -14.98 18.42 6.92
C GLY A 26 -16.10 18.76 7.91
N LYS A 27 -17.26 19.23 7.42
CA LYS A 27 -18.45 19.49 8.25
C LYS A 27 -19.23 18.23 8.62
N LEU A 28 -19.13 17.16 7.82
CA LEU A 28 -19.83 15.89 8.00
C LEU A 28 -18.94 14.81 8.61
N THR A 29 -17.69 15.15 8.93
CA THR A 29 -16.67 14.17 9.36
C THR A 29 -17.03 13.49 10.67
N GLU A 30 -17.60 14.21 11.64
CA GLU A 30 -17.98 13.63 12.94
C GLU A 30 -19.10 12.60 12.80
N ASP A 31 -20.01 12.80 11.85
CA ASP A 31 -21.11 11.88 11.59
C ASP A 31 -20.68 10.70 10.71
N LYS A 32 -19.92 10.97 9.64
CA LYS A 32 -19.53 9.95 8.65
C LYS A 32 -18.31 9.13 9.05
N CYS A 33 -17.32 9.74 9.71
CA CYS A 33 -16.18 9.02 10.29
C CYS A 33 -16.45 8.59 11.74
N ARG A 34 -17.72 8.49 12.17
CA ARG A 34 -18.05 8.13 13.55
C ARG A 34 -17.45 6.77 13.89
N GLN A 35 -16.78 6.68 15.05
CA GLN A 35 -16.10 5.48 15.57
C GLN A 35 -14.84 5.01 14.82
N GLN A 36 -14.40 5.72 13.79
CA GLN A 36 -13.16 5.42 13.09
C GLN A 36 -12.14 6.56 13.21
N ASN A 37 -10.86 6.23 13.06
CA ASN A 37 -9.82 7.25 12.96
C ASN A 37 -9.93 7.98 11.62
N PHE A 38 -9.62 9.27 11.62
CA PHE A 38 -9.66 10.10 10.42
C PHE A 38 -8.56 11.15 10.40
N ILE A 39 -8.20 11.58 9.20
CA ILE A 39 -7.16 12.58 8.95
C ILE A 39 -7.81 13.84 8.40
N ASN A 40 -7.46 14.98 8.97
CA ASN A 40 -8.01 16.24 8.52
C ASN A 40 -7.41 16.71 7.20
N GLY A 41 -8.24 17.34 6.38
CA GLY A 41 -7.82 18.08 5.20
C GLY A 41 -6.98 19.31 5.55
N ILE A 42 -6.02 19.63 4.68
CA ILE A 42 -5.16 20.82 4.82
C ILE A 42 -5.95 22.13 4.78
N ALA A 43 -7.09 22.13 4.06
CA ALA A 43 -7.95 23.30 3.91
C ALA A 43 -9.02 23.43 5.00
N ARG A 44 -9.07 22.52 5.99
CA ARG A 44 -10.04 22.60 7.10
C ARG A 44 -9.70 23.78 8.01
N LYS A 45 -10.66 24.69 8.20
CA LYS A 45 -10.53 25.84 9.10
C LYS A 45 -11.00 25.47 10.51
N GLY A 46 -10.15 25.70 11.51
CA GLY A 46 -10.47 25.49 12.93
C GLY A 46 -9.28 24.93 13.71
N GLN A 47 -9.28 25.13 15.02
CA GLN A 47 -8.28 24.53 15.90
C GLN A 47 -8.58 23.03 16.00
N SER A 48 -7.72 22.21 15.39
CA SER A 48 -7.87 20.76 15.44
C SER A 48 -6.72 20.17 16.26
N SER A 49 -7.04 19.42 17.31
CA SER A 49 -6.11 18.54 18.02
C SER A 49 -5.87 17.22 17.27
N ARG A 50 -6.55 17.02 16.14
CA ARG A 50 -6.62 15.75 15.41
C ARG A 50 -5.61 15.73 14.27
N GLN A 51 -5.18 14.52 13.89
CA GLN A 51 -4.13 14.25 12.92
C GLN A 51 -4.31 15.02 11.60
N GLY A 52 -3.30 15.80 11.21
CA GLY A 52 -3.24 16.51 9.92
C GLY A 52 -2.68 15.64 8.78
N PRO A 53 -2.61 16.15 7.54
CA PRO A 53 -2.25 15.38 6.34
C PRO A 53 -0.94 14.59 6.41
N ASN A 54 0.00 15.02 7.25
CA ASN A 54 1.27 14.33 7.48
C ASN A 54 1.11 12.95 8.17
N HIS A 55 -0.08 12.62 8.66
CA HIS A 55 -0.42 11.34 9.29
C HIS A 55 -1.12 10.37 8.32
N CYS A 56 -1.24 10.70 7.04
CA CYS A 56 -1.73 9.74 6.06
C CYS A 56 -0.84 8.49 6.02
N PRO A 57 -1.41 7.28 5.97
CA PRO A 57 -0.66 6.08 5.64
C PRO A 57 -0.04 6.23 4.25
N TYR A 58 1.26 6.00 4.14
CA TYR A 58 1.95 5.99 2.84
C TYR A 58 3.01 4.91 2.79
N ILE A 59 3.27 4.42 1.58
CA ILE A 59 4.39 3.52 1.31
C ILE A 59 5.67 4.35 1.35
N LYS A 60 6.52 4.08 2.33
CA LYS A 60 7.85 4.69 2.40
C LYS A 60 8.68 4.01 1.32
N ALA A 61 9.18 4.80 0.36
CA ALA A 61 9.83 4.34 -0.87
C ALA A 61 10.61 3.03 -0.66
N PRO A 62 10.39 2.00 -1.50
CA PRO A 62 11.06 0.74 -1.33
C PRO A 62 12.56 1.01 -1.37
N HIS A 63 13.28 0.61 -0.33
CA HIS A 63 14.73 0.59 -0.39
C HIS A 63 15.12 -0.46 -1.45
N GLY A 64 15.26 -0.01 -2.69
CA GLY A 64 15.61 -0.84 -3.85
C GLY A 64 14.42 -1.32 -4.68
N LYS A 65 14.73 -1.72 -5.92
CA LYS A 65 13.79 -2.42 -6.80
C LYS A 65 13.67 -3.86 -6.29
N MET A 66 12.44 -4.36 -6.14
CA MET A 66 12.20 -5.78 -5.89
C MET A 66 12.17 -6.52 -7.23
N PHE A 67 13.04 -7.51 -7.38
CA PHE A 67 13.06 -8.40 -8.54
C PHE A 67 12.52 -9.76 -8.12
N VAL A 68 11.50 -10.25 -8.82
CA VAL A 68 10.91 -11.58 -8.58
C VAL A 68 11.01 -12.39 -9.87
N GLY A 69 11.64 -13.56 -9.79
CA GLY A 69 11.75 -14.48 -10.90
C GLY A 69 10.38 -15.01 -11.34
N VAL A 70 10.22 -15.25 -12.64
CA VAL A 70 8.98 -15.80 -13.20
C VAL A 70 8.76 -17.21 -12.64
N GLY A 71 7.57 -17.45 -12.08
CA GLY A 71 7.21 -18.73 -11.48
C GLY A 71 7.87 -19.01 -10.12
N GLU A 72 8.76 -18.14 -9.65
CA GLU A 72 9.36 -18.23 -8.32
C GLU A 72 8.36 -17.75 -7.26
N LYS A 73 8.40 -18.40 -6.09
CA LYS A 73 7.66 -17.93 -4.92
C LYS A 73 8.53 -16.93 -4.15
N ARG A 74 8.00 -15.73 -3.92
CA ARG A 74 8.67 -14.72 -3.09
C ARG A 74 7.68 -14.03 -2.16
N ASN A 75 8.14 -13.72 -0.95
CA ASN A 75 7.40 -12.84 -0.06
C ASN A 75 7.54 -11.40 -0.55
N VAL A 76 6.42 -10.68 -0.60
CA VAL A 76 6.39 -9.27 -1.00
C VAL A 76 6.15 -8.46 0.26
N SER A 77 7.16 -7.69 0.65
CA SER A 77 7.08 -6.77 1.78
C SER A 77 7.37 -5.34 1.31
N VAL A 78 6.61 -4.39 1.85
CA VAL A 78 6.78 -2.96 1.60
C VAL A 78 6.90 -2.21 2.91
N LYS A 79 7.78 -1.21 2.95
CA LYS A 79 7.90 -0.31 4.09
C LYS A 79 6.73 0.68 4.04
N VAL A 80 6.08 0.86 5.17
CA VAL A 80 4.95 1.78 5.32
C VAL A 80 5.19 2.71 6.50
N ALA A 81 4.54 3.86 6.46
CA ALA A 81 4.55 4.84 7.53
C ALA A 81 3.12 5.26 7.83
N ASN A 82 2.88 5.66 9.09
CA ASN A 82 1.58 6.07 9.61
C ASN A 82 0.45 5.05 9.39
N LEU A 83 0.79 3.76 9.26
CA LEU A 83 -0.21 2.71 9.21
C LEU A 83 -0.68 2.46 10.64
N GLU A 84 -2.00 2.43 10.84
CA GLU A 84 -2.57 2.02 12.11
C GLU A 84 -2.35 0.51 12.29
N PRO A 85 -1.78 0.05 13.43
CA PRO A 85 -1.64 -1.36 13.71
C PRO A 85 -3.02 -2.03 13.69
N SER A 86 -3.18 -3.06 12.87
CA SER A 86 -4.39 -3.87 12.84
C SER A 86 -4.02 -5.33 13.04
N ASP A 87 -4.46 -5.93 14.14
CA ASP A 87 -4.19 -7.34 14.47
C ASP A 87 -4.78 -8.32 13.43
N HIS A 88 -5.55 -7.81 12.47
CA HIS A 88 -6.19 -8.58 11.43
C HIS A 88 -5.43 -8.46 10.11
N ALA A 89 -5.34 -9.57 9.37
CA ALA A 89 -4.83 -9.55 8.01
C ALA A 89 -5.79 -8.77 7.10
N VAL A 90 -5.28 -7.79 6.36
CA VAL A 90 -6.05 -6.94 5.45
C VAL A 90 -5.73 -7.25 3.99
N PRO A 91 -6.65 -7.00 3.05
CA PRO A 91 -6.42 -7.30 1.64
C PRO A 91 -5.29 -6.41 1.07
N MET A 92 -4.32 -7.06 0.44
CA MET A 92 -3.23 -6.47 -0.33
C MET A 92 -3.52 -6.70 -1.82
N LEU A 93 -3.73 -5.60 -2.55
CA LEU A 93 -3.99 -5.62 -3.98
C LEU A 93 -2.70 -5.30 -4.74
N ILE A 94 -2.21 -6.25 -5.53
CA ILE A 94 -0.97 -6.13 -6.29
C ILE A 94 -1.32 -6.18 -7.79
N PRO A 95 -1.38 -5.02 -8.46
CA PRO A 95 -1.57 -4.98 -9.90
C PRO A 95 -0.28 -5.41 -10.60
N HIS A 96 -0.37 -6.40 -11.49
CA HIS A 96 0.73 -6.82 -12.34
C HIS A 96 0.22 -7.15 -13.75
N ARG A 97 0.61 -6.31 -14.72
CA ARG A 97 0.10 -6.34 -16.10
C ARG A 97 -1.43 -6.23 -16.12
N ALA A 98 -2.12 -7.19 -16.72
CA ALA A 98 -3.58 -7.25 -16.81
C ALA A 98 -4.22 -8.04 -15.65
N THR A 99 -3.46 -8.43 -14.64
CA THR A 99 -3.93 -9.24 -13.52
C THR A 99 -3.83 -8.46 -12.22
N LEU A 100 -4.91 -8.46 -11.43
CA LEU A 100 -4.93 -7.96 -10.07
C LEU A 100 -4.81 -9.16 -9.12
N TYR A 101 -3.72 -9.23 -8.37
CA TYR A 101 -3.54 -10.26 -7.35
C TYR A 101 -4.07 -9.73 -6.01
N GLU A 102 -5.04 -10.42 -5.44
CA GLU A 102 -5.51 -10.15 -4.08
C GLU A 102 -4.89 -11.16 -3.12
N LYS A 103 -4.24 -10.66 -2.08
CA LYS A 103 -3.65 -11.46 -1.00
C LYS A 103 -4.04 -10.91 0.35
N ARG A 104 -3.84 -11.71 1.39
CA ARG A 104 -3.91 -11.22 2.77
C ARG A 104 -2.53 -10.80 3.19
N GLY A 105 -2.39 -9.53 3.57
CA GLY A 105 -1.17 -8.98 4.12
C GLY A 105 -1.30 -8.79 5.62
N THR A 106 -0.19 -8.97 6.32
CA THR A 106 -0.03 -8.66 7.74
C THR A 106 0.94 -7.51 7.89
N HIS A 107 0.71 -6.70 8.93
CA HIS A 107 1.66 -5.68 9.33
C HIS A 107 2.58 -6.26 10.41
N PHE A 108 3.84 -5.88 10.39
CA PHE A 108 4.78 -6.16 11.48
C PHE A 108 5.70 -4.98 11.69
N VAL A 109 6.23 -4.87 12.90
CA VAL A 109 7.24 -3.87 13.27
C VAL A 109 8.59 -4.56 13.23
N ASP A 110 9.54 -3.94 12.54
CA ASP A 110 10.94 -4.34 12.58
C ASP A 110 11.56 -3.75 13.85
N ASP A 111 11.93 -4.64 14.79
CA ASP A 111 12.38 -4.26 16.13
C ASP A 111 13.66 -3.39 16.10
N ASP A 112 14.55 -3.61 15.13
CA ASP A 112 15.82 -2.89 15.02
C ASP A 112 15.64 -1.47 14.47
N THR A 113 14.72 -1.30 13.52
CA THR A 113 14.52 -0.02 12.83
C THR A 113 13.30 0.74 13.29
N SER A 114 12.44 0.13 14.13
CA SER A 114 11.11 0.63 14.51
C SER A 114 10.27 1.02 13.28
N LEU A 115 10.51 0.37 12.14
CA LEU A 115 9.79 0.61 10.90
C LEU A 115 8.63 -0.38 10.75
N PHE A 116 7.52 0.11 10.22
CA PHE A 116 6.38 -0.73 9.90
C PHE A 116 6.55 -1.32 8.50
N TYR A 117 6.31 -2.62 8.39
CA TYR A 117 6.26 -3.34 7.13
C TYR A 117 4.87 -3.91 6.94
N PHE A 118 4.43 -3.90 5.69
CA PHE A 118 3.25 -4.62 5.25
C PHE A 118 3.69 -5.73 4.30
N SER A 119 3.39 -6.99 4.64
CA SER A 119 3.92 -8.15 3.93
C SER A 119 2.83 -9.16 3.63
N CYS A 120 2.91 -9.79 2.47
CA CYS A 120 2.11 -10.97 2.15
C CYS A 120 3.02 -12.19 1.87
N ASP A 121 2.56 -13.34 2.35
CA ASP A 121 3.26 -14.60 2.19
C ASP A 121 3.09 -15.14 0.76
N GLU A 122 4.20 -15.59 0.18
CA GLU A 122 4.29 -16.37 -1.05
C GLU A 122 3.46 -15.84 -2.25
N MET A 123 4.04 -14.91 -3.00
CA MET A 123 3.55 -14.51 -4.31
C MET A 123 4.25 -15.28 -5.42
N ARG A 124 3.48 -15.69 -6.44
CA ARG A 124 4.00 -16.29 -7.67
C ARG A 124 3.45 -15.54 -8.88
N PHE A 125 4.35 -14.88 -9.60
CA PHE A 125 4.00 -14.17 -10.84
C PHE A 125 4.23 -15.10 -12.02
N ASN A 126 3.15 -15.54 -12.66
CA ASN A 126 3.23 -16.33 -13.87
C ASN A 126 3.17 -15.41 -15.08
N GLN A 127 4.08 -15.59 -16.03
CA GLN A 127 3.97 -14.97 -17.36
C GLN A 127 3.45 -16.02 -18.35
N PRO A 128 2.22 -15.90 -18.85
CA PRO A 128 1.67 -16.86 -19.81
C PRO A 128 2.41 -16.86 -21.17
N GLU A 129 3.14 -15.78 -21.48
CA GLU A 129 3.84 -15.60 -22.76
C GLU A 129 5.29 -16.11 -22.77
N LEU A 130 5.89 -16.35 -21.60
CA LEU A 130 7.20 -16.99 -21.52
C LEU A 130 6.99 -18.50 -21.40
N LYS A 131 6.80 -19.17 -22.55
CA LYS A 131 7.17 -20.58 -22.63
C LYS A 131 8.68 -20.64 -22.40
N MET A 132 9.09 -21.08 -21.21
CA MET A 132 10.48 -21.51 -21.02
C MET A 132 10.76 -22.56 -22.08
N ILE A 133 11.63 -22.26 -23.03
CA ILE A 133 12.30 -23.30 -23.79
C ILE A 133 13.23 -23.96 -22.78
N SER A 134 12.74 -24.98 -22.07
CA SER A 134 13.58 -25.92 -21.35
C SER A 134 14.31 -26.73 -22.40
N GLY A 135 15.37 -26.15 -22.96
CA GLY A 135 16.27 -26.79 -23.88
C GLY A 135 17.67 -26.63 -23.35
N THR A 136 18.20 -27.69 -22.73
CA THR A 136 19.64 -27.93 -22.74
C THR A 136 20.05 -28.10 -24.21
N ALA A 137 20.30 -27.00 -24.90
CA ALA A 137 20.97 -27.03 -26.19
C ALA A 137 22.48 -26.99 -25.93
N PRO A 138 23.24 -28.05 -26.25
CA PRO A 138 24.69 -27.99 -26.20
C PRO A 138 25.19 -26.99 -27.24
N TRP A 139 26.25 -26.28 -26.89
CA TRP A 139 26.97 -25.35 -27.75
C TRP A 139 27.40 -26.02 -29.06
N THR A 140 27.17 -25.35 -30.18
CA THR A 140 28.03 -25.46 -31.37
C THR A 140 28.15 -24.08 -32.01
N LEU A 141 29.34 -23.49 -31.88
CA LEU A 141 29.81 -22.41 -32.75
C LEU A 141 30.12 -23.02 -34.11
N GLN A 142 29.55 -22.43 -35.16
CA GLN A 142 29.95 -22.64 -36.54
C GLN A 142 30.36 -21.30 -37.14
#